data_AF-A0A974Y7T1-F1
#
_entry.id   AF-A0A974Y7T1-F1
#
_cell.length_a   1.000
_cell.length_b   1.000
_cell.length_c   1.000
_cell.angle_alpha   90.00
_cell.angle_beta   90.00
_cell.angle_gamma   90.00
#
_symmetry.space_group_name_H-M   'P 1'
#
loop_
_entity.id
_entity.type
_entity.pdbx_description
1 polymer ?
#
loop_
_entity_poly.entity_id
_entity_poly.type
_entity_poly.pdbx_seq_one_letter_code
_entity_poly.pdbx_strand_id
1 'polypeptide(L)'
;MKSVIENTLRNALTAVSQRTRYLMALYQLRSLEISLQGKCESLADVADSKTRASMANSIKQLSLAVVESRNQVRQLRRATAKQNRWSAA
;
A
#
# COMPACT_ATOMS: atom_id res chain seq x y z
N MET A 1 -9.34 8.47 37.76
CA MET A 1 -10.29 8.33 36.63
C MET A 1 -9.88 9.10 35.37
N LYS A 2 -9.44 10.38 35.45
CA LYS A 2 -8.96 11.13 34.25
C LYS A 2 -7.88 10.40 33.44
N SER A 3 -6.89 9.80 34.11
CA SER A 3 -5.79 9.07 33.45
C SER A 3 -6.22 7.79 32.69
N VAL A 4 -7.29 7.13 33.13
CA VAL A 4 -7.78 5.90 32.49
C VAL A 4 -8.49 6.25 31.17
N ILE A 5 -9.33 7.29 31.19
CA ILE A 5 -10.05 7.76 30.00
C ILE A 5 -9.07 8.27 28.94
N GLU A 6 -8.05 9.03 29.34
CA GLU A 6 -7.01 9.54 28.43
C GLU A 6 -6.22 8.41 27.77
N ASN A 7 -5.84 7.37 28.53
CA ASN A 7 -5.14 6.22 27.98
C ASN A 7 -6.01 5.42 27.00
N THR A 8 -7.29 5.22 27.32
CA THR A 8 -8.24 4.55 26.42
C THR A 8 -8.42 5.31 25.11
N LEU A 9 -8.56 6.64 25.17
CA LEU A 9 -8.69 7.49 23.98
C LEU A 9 -7.43 7.45 23.11
N ARG A 10 -6.24 7.51 23.72
CA ARG A 10 -4.96 7.41 22.99
C ARG A 10 -4.81 6.06 22.27
N ASN A 11 -5.22 4.98 22.92
CA ASN A 11 -5.18 3.64 22.32
C ASN A 11 -6.16 3.51 21.15
N ALA A 12 -7.38 4.03 21.31
CA ALA A 12 -8.38 4.05 20.24
C ALA A 12 -7.92 4.87 19.02
N LEU A 13 -7.36 6.07 19.25
CA LEU A 13 -6.85 6.93 18.19
C LEU A 13 -5.70 6.26 17.42
N THR A 14 -4.80 5.60 18.14
CA THR A 14 -3.68 4.84 17.54
C THR A 14 -4.21 3.72 16.65
N ALA A 15 -5.22 2.97 17.11
CA ALA A 15 -5.85 1.90 16.33
C ALA A 15 -6.51 2.39 15.05
N VAL A 16 -7.29 3.48 15.15
CA VAL A 16 -7.94 4.11 13.99
C VAL A 16 -6.90 4.61 12.99
N SER A 17 -5.88 5.34 13.44
CA SER A 17 -4.79 5.83 12.58
C SER A 17 -4.09 4.71 11.82
N GLN A 18 -3.82 3.59 12.49
CA GLN A 18 -3.16 2.44 11.89
C GLN A 18 -4.04 1.72 10.85
N ARG A 19 -5.35 1.61 11.11
CA ARG A 19 -6.32 1.08 10.15
C ARG A 19 -6.46 1.99 8.93
N THR A 20 -6.50 3.31 9.13
CA THR A 20 -6.55 4.28 8.03
C THR A 20 -5.32 4.17 7.15
N ARG A 21 -4.11 4.12 7.73
CA ARG A 21 -2.86 3.93 6.98
C ARG A 21 -2.87 2.64 6.17
N TYR A 22 -3.37 1.55 6.74
CA TYR A 22 -3.51 0.27 6.02
C TYR A 22 -4.46 0.38 4.82
N LEU A 23 -5.63 0.99 4.99
CA LEU A 23 -6.59 1.18 3.90
C LEU A 23 -6.02 2.07 2.80
N MET A 24 -5.36 3.18 3.15
CA MET A 24 -4.70 4.05 2.17
C MET A 24 -3.64 3.30 1.37
N ALA A 25 -2.80 2.48 2.03
CA ALA A 25 -1.79 1.68 1.37
C ALA A 25 -2.41 0.64 0.40
N LEU A 26 -3.56 0.05 0.74
CA LEU A 26 -4.29 -0.84 -0.18
C LEU A 26 -4.79 -0.11 -1.42
N TYR A 27 -5.37 1.09 -1.27
CA TYR A 27 -5.83 1.88 -2.41
C TYR A 27 -4.67 2.31 -3.31
N GLN A 28 -3.55 2.74 -2.71
CA GLN A 28 -2.33 3.08 -3.44
C GLN A 28 -1.80 1.88 -4.23
N LEU A 29 -1.70 0.71 -3.58
CA LEU A 29 -1.29 -0.52 -4.24
C LEU A 29 -2.19 -0.85 -5.43
N ARG A 30 -3.52 -0.80 -5.25
CA ARG A 30 -4.47 -1.11 -6.32
C ARG A 30 -4.32 -0.16 -7.51
N SER A 31 -4.14 1.13 -7.24
CA SER A 31 -3.91 2.15 -8.28
C SER A 31 -2.62 1.86 -9.08
N LEU A 32 -1.53 1.51 -8.40
CA LEU A 32 -0.26 1.13 -9.04
C LEU A 32 -0.40 -0.13 -9.89
N GLU A 33 -1.10 -1.15 -9.39
CA GLU A 33 -1.34 -2.40 -10.13
C GLU A 33 -2.16 -2.15 -11.41
N ILE A 34 -3.19 -1.31 -11.36
CA ILE A 34 -3.98 -0.92 -12.55
C ILE A 34 -3.10 -0.15 -13.54
N SER A 35 -2.31 0.80 -13.06
CA SER A 35 -1.41 1.60 -13.90
C SER A 35 -0.36 0.73 -14.60
N LEU A 36 0.21 -0.24 -13.87
CA LEU A 36 1.15 -1.20 -14.41
C LEU A 36 0.49 -2.10 -15.47
N GLN A 37 -0.71 -2.62 -15.19
CA GLN A 37 -1.46 -3.43 -16.13
C GLN A 37 -1.72 -2.68 -17.44
N GLY A 38 -2.23 -1.44 -17.37
CA GLY A 38 -2.50 -0.64 -18.58
C GLY A 38 -1.23 -0.35 -19.39
N LYS A 39 -0.08 -0.14 -18.74
CA LYS A 39 1.21 0.01 -19.43
C LYS A 39 1.68 -1.27 -20.11
N CYS A 40 1.50 -2.42 -19.46
CA CYS A 40 1.84 -3.72 -20.05
C CYS A 40 0.96 -4.03 -21.27
N GLU A 41 -0.34 -3.77 -21.18
CA GLU A 41 -1.28 -3.95 -22.31
C GLU A 41 -0.89 -3.05 -23.49
N SER A 42 -0.58 -1.78 -23.23
CA SER A 42 -0.16 -0.83 -24.27
C SER A 42 1.18 -1.18 -24.93
N LEU A 43 2.03 -2.02 -24.31
CA LEU A 43 3.35 -2.36 -24.85
C LEU A 43 3.26 -3.17 -26.14
N ALA A 44 2.21 -3.97 -26.29
CA ALA A 44 1.97 -4.78 -27.47
C ALA A 44 1.79 -3.91 -28.74
N ASP A 45 1.25 -2.70 -28.59
CA ASP A 45 0.86 -1.84 -29.71
C ASP A 45 1.97 -0.86 -30.15
N VAL A 46 3.09 -0.78 -29.41
CA VAL A 46 4.17 0.17 -29.72
C VAL A 46 5.11 -0.39 -30.79
N ALA A 47 5.00 0.16 -32.00
CA ALA A 47 5.85 -0.20 -33.14
C ALA A 47 7.28 0.36 -33.03
N ASP A 48 7.45 1.59 -32.57
CA ASP A 48 8.76 2.26 -32.49
C ASP A 48 9.65 1.69 -31.38
N SER A 49 10.87 1.31 -31.73
CA SER A 49 11.85 0.68 -30.83
C SER A 49 12.27 1.58 -29.66
N LYS A 50 12.42 2.89 -29.89
CA LYS A 50 12.83 3.85 -28.86
C LYS A 50 11.71 4.06 -27.83
N THR A 51 10.48 4.20 -28.32
CA THR A 51 9.28 4.30 -27.49
C THR A 51 9.05 3.02 -26.67
N ARG A 52 9.29 1.85 -27.28
CA ARG A 52 9.21 0.55 -26.59
C ARG A 52 10.23 0.44 -25.44
N ALA A 53 11.47 0.87 -25.65
CA ALA A 53 12.49 0.89 -24.60
C ALA A 53 12.13 1.81 -23.43
N SER A 54 11.62 3.02 -23.73
CA SER A 54 11.13 3.96 -22.72
C SER A 54 9.95 3.37 -21.91
N MET A 55 9.04 2.68 -22.59
CA MET A 55 7.89 2.07 -21.93
C MET A 55 8.28 0.86 -21.09
N ALA A 56 9.20 0.02 -21.56
CA ALA A 56 9.76 -1.09 -20.78
C ALA A 56 10.44 -0.58 -19.50
N ASN A 57 11.18 0.53 -19.56
CA ASN A 57 11.74 1.15 -18.36
C ASN A 57 10.65 1.66 -17.41
N SER A 58 9.59 2.28 -17.94
CA SER A 58 8.45 2.73 -17.14
C SER A 58 7.74 1.56 -16.44
N ILE A 59 7.53 0.44 -17.14
CA ILE A 59 6.99 -0.82 -16.58
C ILE A 59 7.89 -1.35 -15.47
N LYS A 60 9.22 -1.34 -15.67
CA LYS A 60 10.19 -1.76 -14.64
C LYS A 60 10.06 -0.92 -13.38
N GLN A 61 10.01 0.41 -13.50
CA GLN A 61 9.88 1.31 -12.35
C GLN A 61 8.53 1.10 -11.62
N LEU A 62 7.43 1.00 -12.36
CA LEU A 62 6.11 0.71 -11.77
C LEU A 62 6.07 -0.65 -11.08
N SER A 63 6.72 -1.67 -11.65
CA SER A 63 6.80 -3.00 -11.04
C SER A 63 7.53 -2.98 -9.69
N LEU A 64 8.62 -2.21 -9.59
CA LEU A 64 9.33 -2.00 -8.33
C LEU A 64 8.43 -1.31 -7.30
N ALA A 65 7.76 -0.22 -7.69
CA ALA A 65 6.84 0.50 -6.81
C ALA A 65 5.67 -0.38 -6.31
N VAL A 66 5.14 -1.27 -7.15
CA VAL A 66 4.12 -2.26 -6.74
C VAL A 66 4.67 -3.21 -5.69
N VAL A 67 5.89 -3.74 -5.87
CA VAL A 67 6.53 -4.65 -4.91
C VAL A 67 6.75 -3.96 -3.57
N GLU A 68 7.26 -2.72 -3.58
CA GLU A 68 7.46 -1.90 -2.38
C GLU A 68 6.14 -1.64 -1.65
N SER A 69 5.10 -1.23 -2.37
CA SER A 69 3.77 -0.99 -1.81
C SER A 69 3.14 -2.27 -1.23
N ARG A 70 3.29 -3.44 -1.89
CA ARG A 70 2.88 -4.74 -1.33
C ARG A 70 3.57 -5.05 -0.02
N ASN A 71 4.87 -4.76 0.09
CA ASN A 71 5.62 -4.96 1.33
C ASN A 71 5.12 -4.02 2.44
N GLN A 72 4.85 -2.76 2.12
CA GLN A 72 4.25 -1.80 3.06
C GLN A 72 2.88 -2.28 3.57
N VAL A 73 1.99 -2.72 2.68
CA VAL A 73 0.68 -3.29 3.03
C VAL A 73 0.84 -4.51 3.95
N ARG A 74 1.78 -5.41 3.67
CA ARG A 74 2.07 -6.59 4.51
C ARG A 74 2.55 -6.19 5.91
N GLN A 75 3.44 -5.21 6.02
CA GLN A 75 3.94 -4.70 7.30
C GLN A 75 2.80 -4.07 8.12
N LEU A 76 1.98 -3.23 7.48
CA LEU A 76 0.83 -2.59 8.12
C LEU A 76 -0.20 -3.62 8.59
N ARG A 77 -0.51 -4.65 7.78
CA ARG A 77 -1.39 -5.75 8.16
C ARG A 77 -0.90 -6.47 9.42
N ARG A 78 0.39 -6.79 9.49
CA ARG A 78 0.98 -7.44 10.68
C ARG A 78 0.89 -6.54 11.91
N ALA A 79 1.16 -5.25 11.73
CA ALA A 79 1.12 -4.29 12.82
C ALA A 79 -0.32 -4.07 13.35
N THR A 80 -1.32 -3.99 12.47
CA THR A 80 -2.75 -3.96 12.84
C THR A 80 -3.18 -5.24 13.54
N ALA A 81 -2.75 -6.41 13.06
CA ALA A 81 -3.08 -7.69 13.70
C ALA A 81 -2.45 -7.83 15.10
N LYS A 82 -1.22 -7.34 15.30
CA LYS A 82 -0.56 -7.29 16.62
C LYS A 82 -1.35 -6.42 17.60
N GLN A 83 -1.81 -5.26 17.15
CA GLN A 83 -2.62 -4.37 17.98
C GLN A 83 -3.95 -5.00 18.39
N ASN A 84 -4.66 -5.66 17.46
CA ASN A 84 -5.91 -6.36 17.78
C ASN A 84 -5.73 -7.48 18.82
N ARG A 85 -4.58 -8.16 18.84
CA ARG A 85 -4.27 -9.19 19.85
C ARG A 85 -4.04 -8.61 21.24
N TRP A 86 -3.40 -7.43 21.31
CA TRP A 86 -3.07 -6.79 22.60
C TRP A 86 -4.28 -6.08 23.22
N SER A 87 -5.27 -5.68 22.40
CA SER A 87 -6.53 -5.12 22.89
C SER A 87 -7.57 -6.17 23.31
N ALA A 88 -7.34 -7.45 23.02
CA ALA A 88 -8.27 -8.55 23.29
C ALA A 88 -7.84 -9.46 24.46
N ALA A 89 -6.63 -9.23 25.02
CA ALA A 89 -6.10 -9.90 26.21
C ALA A 89 -6.16 -8.94 27.40
#